data_AF-A0A7H8S6V8-F1
#
_entry.id   AF-A0A7H8S6V8-F1
#
_cell.length_a   1.000
_cell.length_b   1.000
_cell.length_c   1.000
_cell.angle_alpha   90.00
_cell.angle_beta   90.00
_cell.angle_gamma   90.00
#
_symmetry.space_group_name_H-M   'P 1'
#
loop_
_entity.id
_entity.type
_entity.pdbx_description
1 polymer ?
#
loop_
_entity_poly.entity_id
_entity_poly.type
_entity_poly.pdbx_seq_one_letter_code
_entity_poly.pdbx_strand_id
1 'polypeptide(L)' 'MNHATSRMLTRVKAVYLYIREKGTVSTQEIADEFGTTDRTIQRDLSILTHNGLVKSPIRGKWKTTNKPVNIS' A
#
# COMPACT_ATOMS: atom_id res chain seq x y z
N MET A 1 17.91 14.83 -2.22
CA MET A 1 16.93 13.79 -1.81
C MET A 1 17.60 12.43 -1.94
N ASN A 2 17.56 11.58 -0.91
CA ASN A 2 18.13 10.23 -1.02
C ASN A 2 17.30 9.40 -2.01
N HIS A 3 17.92 8.94 -3.10
CA HIS A 3 17.24 8.19 -4.17
C HIS A 3 16.50 6.94 -3.67
N ALA A 4 16.98 6.30 -2.60
CA ALA A 4 16.31 5.16 -1.97
C ALA A 4 14.94 5.55 -1.37
N THR A 5 14.85 6.71 -0.73
CA THR A 5 13.62 7.24 -0.13
C THR A 5 12.59 7.58 -1.21
N SER A 6 13.02 8.20 -2.32
CA SER A 6 12.12 8.53 -3.43
C SER A 6 11.50 7.28 -4.05
N ARG A 7 12.29 6.22 -4.31
CA ARG A 7 11.77 4.95 -4.86
C ARG A 7 10.79 4.26 -3.91
N MET A 8 11.07 4.28 -2.61
CA MET A 8 10.16 3.74 -1.60
C MET A 8 8.82 4.50 -1.59
N LEU A 9 8.85 5.84 -1.58
CA LEU A 9 7.63 6.66 -1.59
C LEU A 9 6.80 6.44 -2.87
N THR A 10 7.45 6.32 -4.02
CA THR A 10 6.77 5.96 -5.28
C THR A 10 6.06 4.61 -5.16
N ARG A 11 6.72 3.59 -4.60
CA ARG A 11 6.12 2.27 -4.40
C ARG A 11 4.94 2.32 -3.42
N VAL A 12 5.08 3.02 -2.29
CA VAL A 12 4.00 3.19 -1.30
C VAL A 12 2.76 3.83 -1.96
N LYS A 13 2.94 4.86 -2.78
CA LYS A 13 1.86 5.49 -3.55
C LYS A 13 1.21 4.51 -4.52
N ALA A 14 2.02 3.74 -5.25
CA ALA A 14 1.52 2.76 -6.22
C ALA A 14 0.72 1.64 -5.54
N VAL A 15 1.19 1.12 -4.39
CA VAL A 15 0.46 0.13 -3.58
C VAL A 15 -0.91 0.66 -3.15
N TYR A 16 -0.99 1.92 -2.68
CA TYR A 16 -2.28 2.54 -2.33
C TYR A 16 -3.24 2.59 -3.53
N LEU A 17 -2.75 3.01 -4.70
CA LEU A 17 -3.58 3.10 -5.91
C LEU A 17 -4.07 1.73 -6.36
N TYR A 18 -3.21 0.71 -6.29
CA TYR A 18 -3.60 -0.67 -6.58
C TYR A 18 -4.72 -1.18 -5.67
N ILE A 19 -4.61 -0.98 -4.35
CA ILE A 19 -5.67 -1.34 -3.40
C ILE A 19 -6.96 -0.55 -3.69
N ARG A 20 -6.84 0.73 -4.04
CA ARG A 20 -7.99 1.58 -4.39
C ARG A 20 -8.73 1.06 -5.63
N GLU A 21 -8.00 0.61 -6.65
CA GLU A 21 -8.56 0.10 -7.90
C GLU A 21 -9.17 -1.30 -7.74
N LYS A 22 -8.47 -2.22 -7.06
CA LYS A 22 -8.92 -3.61 -6.87
C LYS A 22 -9.92 -3.78 -5.71
N GLY A 23 -10.01 -2.82 -4.81
CA GLY A 23 -10.89 -2.86 -3.64
C GLY A 23 -10.24 -3.55 -2.44
N THR A 24 -10.43 -4.87 -2.29
CA THR A 24 -9.88 -5.64 -1.16
C THR A 24 -8.90 -6.69 -1.65
N VAL A 25 -7.65 -6.62 -1.20
CA VAL A 25 -6.55 -7.48 -1.67
C VAL A 25 -5.76 -8.04 -0.49
N SER A 26 -5.04 -9.14 -0.68
CA SER A 26 -4.09 -9.69 0.29
C SER A 26 -2.69 -9.12 0.12
N THR A 27 -1.85 -9.38 1.12
CA THR A 27 -0.43 -9.01 1.07
C THR A 27 0.30 -9.70 -0.09
N GLN A 28 0.03 -11.00 -0.29
CA GLN A 28 0.62 -11.77 -1.38
C GLN A 28 0.21 -11.23 -2.76
N GLU A 29 -1.08 -10.91 -2.95
CA GLU A 29 -1.57 -10.34 -4.21
C GLU A 29 -0.87 -9.01 -4.56
N ILE A 30 -0.53 -8.20 -3.55
CA ILE A 30 0.25 -6.98 -3.78
C ILE A 30 1.72 -7.33 -4.03
N ALA A 31 2.31 -8.27 -3.30
CA ALA A 31 3.71 -8.65 -3.49
C ALA A 31 3.98 -9.18 -4.90
N ASP A 32 3.07 -10.02 -5.41
CA ASP A 32 3.11 -10.59 -6.76
C ASP A 32 2.99 -9.49 -7.83
N GLU A 33 2.01 -8.59 -7.70
CA GLU A 33 1.81 -7.45 -8.61
C GLU A 33 3.06 -6.57 -8.73
N PHE A 34 3.72 -6.30 -7.60
CA PHE A 34 4.86 -5.40 -7.54
C PHE A 34 6.22 -6.11 -7.66
N GLY A 35 6.24 -7.42 -7.91
CA GLY A 35 7.46 -8.23 -8.02
C GLY A 35 8.39 -8.09 -6.81
N THR A 36 7.82 -8.07 -5.60
CA THR A 36 8.57 -7.87 -4.35
C THR A 36 8.19 -8.90 -3.28
N THR A 37 8.65 -8.71 -2.05
CA THR A 37 8.36 -9.63 -0.93
C THR A 37 7.20 -9.12 -0.08
N ASP A 38 6.47 -10.04 0.55
CA ASP A 38 5.48 -9.73 1.59
C ASP A 38 6.03 -8.80 2.66
N ARG A 39 7.30 -8.99 3.07
CA ARG A 39 7.93 -8.14 4.08
C ARG A 39 8.12 -6.70 3.60
N THR A 40 8.38 -6.49 2.31
CA THR A 40 8.43 -5.14 1.71
C THR A 40 7.03 -4.52 1.71
N ILE A 41 6.03 -5.26 1.24
CA ILE A 41 4.65 -4.79 1.17
C ILE A 41 4.09 -4.48 2.56
N GLN A 42 4.37 -5.31 3.56
CA GLN A 42 3.95 -5.06 4.95
C GLN A 42 4.51 -3.75 5.52
N ARG A 43 5.74 -3.35 5.13
CA ARG A 43 6.29 -2.04 5.52
C ARG A 43 5.54 -0.90 4.85
N ASP A 44 5.25 -1.03 3.56
CA ASP A 44 4.49 -0.02 2.83
C ASP A 44 3.06 0.12 3.38
N LEU A 45 2.40 -1.00 3.67
CA LEU A 45 1.09 -1.06 4.32
C LEU A 45 1.13 -0.43 5.71
N SER A 46 2.20 -0.66 6.50
CA SER A 46 2.36 -0.01 7.80
C SER A 46 2.39 1.52 7.68
N ILE A 47 3.04 2.07 6.65
CA ILE A 47 3.05 3.51 6.38
C ILE A 47 1.63 3.98 6.01
N LEU A 48 0.96 3.28 5.10
CA LEU A 48 -0.40 3.64 4.66
C LEU A 48 -1.42 3.57 5.82
N THR A 49 -1.32 2.55 6.67
CA THR A 49 -2.18 2.37 7.85
C THR A 49 -1.91 3.43 8.91
N HIS A 50 -0.63 3.75 9.19
CA HIS A 50 -0.28 4.84 10.09
C HIS A 50 -0.89 6.19 9.63
N ASN A 51 -0.95 6.40 8.30
CA ASN A 51 -1.56 7.60 7.71
C ASN A 51 -3.09 7.50 7.56
N GLY A 52 -3.71 6.40 7.99
CA GLY A 52 -5.15 6.17 7.89
C GLY A 52 -5.68 6.01 6.47
N LEU A 53 -4.83 5.61 5.52
CA LEU A 53 -5.18 5.47 4.09
C LEU A 53 -5.69 4.08 3.74
N VAL A 54 -5.23 3.06 4.45
CA VAL A 54 -5.69 1.67 4.31
C VAL A 54 -5.93 1.05 5.69
N LYS A 55 -6.83 0.06 5.72
CA LYS A 55 -7.14 -0.74 6.91
C LYS A 55 -7.25 -2.21 6.56
N SER A 56 -7.11 -3.07 7.56
CA SER A 56 -7.29 -4.51 7.42
C SER A 56 -8.68 -4.91 7.92
N PRO A 57 -9.67 -5.15 7.02
CA PRO A 57 -11.00 -5.60 7.45
C PRO A 57 -10.98 -7.02 8.03
N ILE A 58 -10.06 -7.86 7.53
CA ILE A 58 -9.77 -9.22 8.00
C ILE A 58 -8.26 -9.38 7.93
N ARG A 59 -7.66 -10.09 8.88
CA ARG A 59 -6.20 -10.31 8.97
C ARG A 59 -5.63 -10.71 7.60
N GLY A 60 -4.62 -9.97 7.15
CA GLY A 60 -3.91 -10.23 5.90
C GLY A 60 -4.58 -9.69 4.64
N LYS A 61 -5.83 -9.20 4.73
CA LYS A 61 -6.54 -8.46 3.67
C LYS A 61 -6.51 -6.97 3.96
N TRP A 62 -6.54 -6.16 2.91
CA TRP A 62 -6.37 -4.71 2.95
C TRP A 62 -7.35 -4.01 2.04
N LYS A 63 -7.93 -2.91 2.51
CA LYS A 63 -8.86 -2.04 1.78
C LYS A 63 -8.57 -0.58 2.09
N THR A 64 -8.83 0.32 1.16
CA THR A 64 -8.74 1.76 1.40
C THR A 64 -9.77 2.23 2.44
N THR A 65 -9.45 3.33 3.11
CA THR A 65 -10.40 4.05 3.97
C THR A 65 -11.17 5.10 3.16
N ASN A 66 -12.15 5.74 3.79
CA ASN A 66 -12.86 6.88 3.20
C ASN A 66 -12.13 8.22 3.41
N LYS A 67 -10.88 8.20 3.91
CA LYS A 67 -10.11 9.42 4.14
C LYS A 67 -9.89 10.12 2.79
N PRO A 68 -10.26 11.40 2.65
CA PRO A 68 -10.05 12.14 1.41
C PRO A 68 -8.54 12.27 1.14
N VAL A 69 -8.15 12.05 -0.11
CA VAL A 69 -6.76 12.16 -0.57
C VAL A 69 -6.70 12.97 -1.85
N ASN A 70 -5.67 13.80 -1.98
CA ASN A 70 -5.34 14.45 -3.24
C ASN A 70 -4.36 13.56 -4.01
N ILE A 71 -4.76 13.11 -5.21
CA ILE A 71 -3.88 12.41 -6.14
C ILE A 71 -3.36 13.46 -7.11
N SER A 72 -2.22 14.06 -6.79
CA SER A 72 -1.40 14.87 -7.71
C SER A 72 -0.17 14.09 -8.16
#